data_AF-S4UWZ8-F1
#
_entry.id   AF-S4UWZ8-F1
#
_cell.length_a   1.000
_cell.length_b   1.000
_cell.length_c   1.000
_cell.angle_alpha   90.00
_cell.angle_beta   90.00
_cell.angle_gamma   90.00
#
_symmetry.space_group_name_H-M   'P 1'
#
loop_
_entity.id
_entity.type
_entity.pdbx_description
1 polymer ?
#
loop_
_entity_poly.entity_id
_entity_poly.type
_entity_poly.pdbx_seq_one_letter_code
_entity_poly.pdbx_strand_id
1 'polypeptide(L)'
;PPYYPSPWASGQGGWEDAVERARDFVSQLTLVEKVNLTTGVGWMQENCVGQVGSIPRMGLHSLCMQDGPLGIRFADYVSAFPAGV
;
A
#
# COMPACT_ATOMS: atom_id res chain seq x y z
N PRO A 1 -19.33 -22.50 -2.22
CA PRO A 1 -20.51 -21.64 -2.49
C PRO A 1 -20.07 -20.17 -2.43
N PRO A 2 -20.77 -19.23 -3.10
CA PRO A 2 -20.45 -17.80 -3.00
C PRO A 2 -20.54 -17.33 -1.55
N TYR A 3 -19.60 -16.47 -1.13
CA TYR A 3 -19.58 -15.88 0.20
C TYR A 3 -19.48 -14.36 0.08
N TYR A 4 -20.54 -13.69 0.52
CA TYR A 4 -20.69 -12.24 0.43
C TYR A 4 -21.29 -11.70 1.73
N PRO A 5 -20.99 -10.46 2.12
CA PRO A 5 -20.14 -9.47 1.43
C PRO A 5 -18.64 -9.68 1.68
N SER A 6 -17.79 -8.88 1.02
CA SER A 6 -16.40 -8.71 1.46
C SER A 6 -16.40 -8.10 2.87
N PRO A 7 -15.80 -8.76 3.89
CA PRO A 7 -15.77 -8.22 5.25
C PRO A 7 -15.06 -6.86 5.32
N TRP A 8 -15.54 -5.98 6.19
CA TRP A 8 -14.92 -4.69 6.47
C TRP A 8 -13.85 -4.82 7.57
N ALA A 9 -12.86 -3.92 7.58
CA ALA A 9 -11.85 -3.89 8.63
C ALA A 9 -12.48 -3.52 9.99
N SER A 10 -12.44 -4.45 10.94
CA SER A 10 -12.99 -4.25 12.29
C SER A 10 -12.07 -3.46 13.21
N GLY A 11 -10.75 -3.58 13.01
CA GLY A 11 -9.73 -3.08 13.93
C GLY A 11 -9.35 -4.06 15.04
N GLN A 12 -9.97 -5.25 15.09
CA GLN A 12 -9.66 -6.23 16.12
C GLN A 12 -8.29 -6.90 15.90
N GLY A 13 -7.67 -7.35 16.98
CA GLY A 13 -6.49 -8.21 16.94
C GLY A 13 -5.18 -7.45 16.93
N GLY A 14 -5.12 -6.32 17.63
CA GLY A 14 -3.94 -5.44 17.67
C GLY A 14 -3.91 -4.39 16.57
N TRP A 15 -5.03 -4.22 15.85
CA TRP A 15 -5.18 -3.26 14.75
C TRP A 15 -6.02 -2.04 15.13
N GLU A 16 -6.36 -1.88 16.41
CA GLU A 16 -7.39 -0.94 16.87
C GLU A 16 -6.96 0.50 16.56
N ASP A 17 -5.77 0.90 17.02
CA ASP A 17 -5.19 2.23 16.77
C ASP A 17 -4.90 2.48 15.28
N ALA A 18 -4.40 1.47 14.56
CA ALA A 18 -4.09 1.59 13.14
C ALA A 18 -5.36 1.81 12.30
N VAL A 19 -6.44 1.07 12.59
CA VAL A 19 -7.72 1.21 11.89
C VAL A 19 -8.44 2.50 12.29
N GLU A 20 -8.33 2.94 13.54
CA GLU A 20 -8.84 4.25 13.97
C GLU A 20 -8.19 5.39 13.18
N ARG A 21 -6.85 5.44 13.14
CA ARG A 21 -6.11 6.43 12.34
C ARG A 21 -6.42 6.34 10.84
N ALA A 22 -6.57 5.13 10.32
CA ALA A 22 -6.95 4.94 8.92
C ALA A 22 -8.35 5.49 8.62
N ARG A 23 -9.32 5.27 9.51
CA ARG A 23 -10.67 5.83 9.38
C ARG A 23 -10.62 7.36 9.40
N ASP A 24 -9.87 7.94 10.33
CA ASP A 24 -9.72 9.40 10.43
C ASP A 24 -9.08 10.01 9.18
N PHE A 25 -8.02 9.39 8.66
CA PHE A 25 -7.38 9.83 7.43
C PHE A 25 -8.30 9.68 6.20
N VAL A 26 -8.88 8.49 6.00
CA VAL A 26 -9.72 8.18 4.83
C VAL A 26 -11.03 8.98 4.83
N SER A 27 -11.52 9.40 6.00
CA SER A 27 -12.71 10.26 6.10
C SER A 27 -12.52 11.64 5.46
N GLN A 28 -11.26 12.12 5.40
CA GLN A 28 -10.91 13.42 4.85
C GLN A 28 -10.68 13.38 3.33
N LEU A 29 -10.70 12.20 2.71
CA LEU A 29 -10.37 12.01 1.29
C LEU A 29 -11.59 12.20 0.39
N THR A 30 -11.36 12.87 -0.74
CA THR A 30 -12.29 12.84 -1.88
C THR A 30 -12.35 11.44 -2.51
N LEU A 31 -13.35 11.18 -3.34
CA LEU A 31 -13.47 9.91 -4.03
C LEU A 31 -12.24 9.58 -4.90
N VAL A 32 -11.73 10.55 -5.65
CA VAL A 32 -10.57 10.35 -6.53
C VAL A 32 -9.31 10.08 -5.72
N GLU A 33 -9.14 10.73 -4.57
CA GLU A 33 -8.02 10.46 -3.66
C GLU A 33 -8.10 9.04 -3.07
N LYS A 34 -9.30 8.52 -2.78
CA LYS A 34 -9.47 7.11 -2.38
C LYS A 34 -9.11 6.15 -3.51
N VAL A 35 -9.50 6.45 -4.75
CA VAL A 35 -9.15 5.63 -5.92
C VAL A 35 -7.64 5.63 -6.19
N ASN A 36 -6.96 6.75 -5.94
CA ASN A 36 -5.49 6.81 -6.07
C ASN A 36 -4.78 5.80 -5.15
N LEU A 37 -5.31 5.54 -3.94
CA LEU A 37 -4.73 4.53 -3.04
C LEU A 37 -4.86 3.09 -3.56
N THR A 38 -5.87 2.82 -4.39
CA THR A 38 -6.20 1.45 -4.82
C THR A 38 -5.66 1.11 -6.21
N THR A 39 -5.06 2.08 -6.90
CA THR A 39 -4.74 1.96 -8.33
C THR A 39 -3.27 2.26 -8.57
N GLY A 40 -2.57 1.31 -9.19
CA GLY A 40 -1.20 1.53 -9.64
C GLY A 40 -1.14 2.59 -10.74
N VAL A 41 -0.08 3.40 -10.75
CA VAL A 41 0.14 4.43 -11.78
C VAL A 41 0.56 3.85 -13.15
N GLY A 42 0.85 2.54 -13.20
CA GLY A 42 1.17 1.80 -14.42
C GLY A 42 2.57 1.16 -14.36
N TRP A 43 2.82 0.23 -15.28
CA TRP A 43 4.08 -0.50 -15.37
C TRP A 43 5.24 0.42 -15.77
N MET A 44 6.34 0.40 -15.00
CA MET A 44 7.53 1.25 -15.22
C MET A 44 7.23 2.76 -15.27
N GLN A 45 6.09 3.19 -14.72
CA GLN A 45 5.70 4.61 -14.72
C GLN A 45 6.34 5.40 -13.56
N GLU A 46 6.76 4.71 -12.50
CA GLU A 46 7.48 5.29 -11.34
C GLU A 46 8.63 4.36 -10.90
N ASN A 47 9.27 4.65 -9.76
CA ASN A 47 10.57 4.06 -9.40
C ASN A 47 10.50 2.62 -8.86
N CYS A 48 9.35 2.21 -8.31
CA CYS A 48 9.20 0.91 -7.66
C CYS A 48 8.51 -0.10 -8.58
N VAL A 49 8.64 -1.40 -8.29
CA VAL A 49 7.98 -2.48 -9.06
C VAL A 49 6.47 -2.25 -9.16
N GLY A 50 5.85 -1.76 -8.08
CA GLY A 50 4.51 -1.21 -8.10
C GLY A 50 4.43 0.08 -7.30
N GLN A 51 3.64 1.03 -7.76
CA GLN A 51 3.46 2.30 -7.07
C GLN A 51 2.03 2.81 -7.32
N VAL A 52 1.35 3.29 -6.28
CA VAL A 52 -0.04 3.82 -6.37
C VAL A 52 -0.06 5.32 -6.64
N GLY A 53 -1.24 5.92 -6.80
CA GLY A 53 -1.33 7.39 -6.88
C GLY A 53 -0.98 8.08 -5.55
N SER A 54 -0.49 9.31 -5.60
CA SER A 54 -0.29 10.14 -4.40
C SER A 54 -1.56 10.88 -3.97
N ILE A 55 -1.55 11.44 -2.75
CA ILE A 55 -2.57 12.38 -2.26
C ILE A 55 -1.89 13.68 -1.80
N PRO A 56 -1.51 14.57 -2.75
CA PRO A 56 -0.71 15.76 -2.44
C PRO A 56 -1.38 16.74 -1.47
N ARG A 57 -2.71 16.88 -1.55
CA ARG A 57 -3.49 17.75 -0.66
C ARG A 57 -3.35 17.37 0.82
N MET A 58 -3.17 16.08 1.09
CA MET A 58 -2.96 15.53 2.43
C MET A 58 -1.48 15.32 2.77
N GLY A 59 -0.56 15.68 1.87
CA GLY A 59 0.87 15.43 2.03
C GLY A 59 1.26 13.94 1.97
N LEU A 60 0.37 13.04 1.53
CA LEU A 60 0.70 11.63 1.40
C LEU A 60 1.42 11.40 0.07
N HIS A 61 2.70 11.07 0.16
CA HIS A 61 3.49 10.58 -0.97
C HIS A 61 2.96 9.24 -1.47
N SER A 62 3.27 8.91 -2.71
CA SER A 62 2.89 7.61 -3.25
C SER A 62 3.49 6.45 -2.43
N LEU A 63 2.72 5.38 -2.27
CA LEU A 63 3.19 4.15 -1.65
C LEU A 63 3.96 3.33 -2.69
N CYS A 64 5.22 3.07 -2.40
CA CYS A 64 6.16 2.27 -3.19
C CYS A 64 6.16 0.82 -2.70
N MET A 65 5.82 -0.12 -3.58
CA MET A 65 5.87 -1.55 -3.35
C MET A 65 7.08 -2.14 -4.10
N GLN A 66 7.99 -2.78 -3.36
CA GLN A 66 9.24 -3.29 -3.93
C GLN A 66 9.52 -4.74 -3.52
N ASP A 67 9.92 -5.52 -4.52
CA ASP A 67 10.40 -6.89 -4.33
C ASP A 67 11.77 -6.88 -3.63
N GLY A 68 12.26 -8.00 -3.09
CA GLY A 68 11.65 -9.32 -3.03
C GLY A 68 11.90 -10.01 -1.68
N PRO A 69 11.52 -11.30 -1.57
CA PRO A 69 11.55 -12.00 -0.28
C PRO A 69 12.92 -12.18 0.39
N LEU A 70 14.02 -11.98 -0.35
CA LEU A 70 15.41 -12.18 0.11
C LEU A 70 16.32 -10.95 -0.09
N GLY A 71 15.73 -9.76 -0.24
CA GLY A 71 16.47 -8.52 -0.45
C GLY A 71 15.78 -7.61 -1.47
N ILE A 72 16.22 -6.36 -1.55
CA ILE A 72 15.60 -5.36 -2.44
C ILE A 72 15.98 -5.67 -3.89
N ARG A 73 14.96 -5.85 -4.74
CA ARG A 73 15.09 -6.08 -6.18
C ARG A 73 15.34 -4.74 -6.88
N PHE A 74 16.06 -4.79 -8.01
CA PHE A 74 16.28 -3.63 -8.90
C PHE A 74 16.85 -2.39 -8.19
N ALA A 75 17.71 -2.61 -7.20
CA ALA A 75 18.46 -1.57 -6.51
C ALA A 75 19.96 -1.91 -6.52
N ASP A 76 20.79 -0.89 -6.35
CA ASP A 76 22.22 -1.00 -6.13
C ASP A 76 22.57 -0.79 -4.65
N TYR A 77 23.77 -1.19 -4.25
CA TYR A 77 24.26 -1.07 -2.86
C TYR A 77 23.37 -1.75 -1.79
N VAL A 78 22.68 -2.83 -2.16
CA VAL A 78 21.83 -3.64 -1.28
C VAL A 78 22.42 -5.03 -1.05
N SER A 79 22.03 -5.66 0.06
CA SER A 79 22.40 -7.04 0.38
C SER A 79 21.52 -8.05 -0.36
N ALA A 80 22.10 -9.23 -0.65
CA ALA A 80 21.37 -10.43 -1.05
C ALA A 80 21.42 -11.45 0.09
N PHE A 81 20.26 -11.77 0.67
CA PHE A 81 20.14 -12.74 1.77
C PHE A 81 19.99 -14.17 1.22
N PRO A 82 20.23 -15.21 2.04
CA PRO A 82 19.89 -16.58 1.68
C PRO A 82 18.42 -16.73 1.32
N ALA A 83 18.11 -17.72 0.49
CA ALA A 83 16.73 -18.12 0.26
C ALA A 83 16.08 -18.64 1.55
N GLY A 84 14.75 -18.68 1.59
CA GLY A 84 14.02 -19.17 2.76
C GLY A 84 14.06 -20.70 2.97
N VAL A 85 14.69 -21.47 2.07
CA VAL A 85 14.82 -22.94 2.13
C VAL A 85 16.21 -23.36 2.57
#